data_AF-A0A2T6KTQ2-F1
#
_entry.id   AF-A0A2T6KTQ2-F1
#
_cell.length_a   1.000
_cell.length_b   1.000
_cell.length_c   1.000
_cell.angle_alpha   90.00
_cell.angle_beta   90.00
_cell.angle_gamma   90.00
#
_symmetry.space_group_name_H-M   'P 1'
#
loop_
_entity.id
_entity.type
_entity.pdbx_description
1 polymer ?
#
loop_
_entity_poly.entity_id
_entity_poly.type
_entity_poly.pdbx_seq_one_letter_code
_entity_poly.pdbx_strand_id
1 'polypeptide(L)'
;MAATDGGDQFPDWPHTVSVTRNGRPVASSTGEPPAQTAPPGDLGPGASASANEEELDHADTAVGEQHSMLDADAGYALLAQKIWTSLRDLGVERGRMYAFGDHAATLTGAPDPDTRTNFQEWVADIPPATHAAHLAWPHDGLKLRAHSEAEPVVHDLVLASLPYTDLHFRSQYGRDRSLEIHQKFLTNAVANTFPGGILAAVTTHRVLDNPDPAVRELLLDNADLLGAVRLPATALRPQLSDDNAAPIDLLLLRRRIPGDAVHSAFFLDVAPVTVPGGVAYVNEYFSMFYPEHVAGSTGVVADPDKPSGLRYTVGDGDVALDMTLDHTLSNIVAKARARNLTAVSATWSPIETRPAREAHRPIRRTDAPGHDLGL
;
A
#
# COMPACT_ATOMS: atom_id res chain seq x y z
N MET A 1 20.84 32.41 -26.19
CA MET A 1 20.65 30.97 -26.43
C MET A 1 21.17 30.26 -25.19
N ALA A 2 20.27 29.99 -24.25
CA ALA A 2 20.56 29.27 -23.01
C ALA A 2 19.95 27.88 -23.15
N ALA A 3 20.78 26.85 -22.97
CA ALA A 3 20.35 25.47 -22.88
C ALA A 3 19.58 25.29 -21.57
N THR A 4 18.35 24.80 -21.67
CA THR A 4 17.57 24.29 -20.55
C THR A 4 18.05 22.87 -20.27
N ASP A 5 18.69 22.66 -19.12
CA ASP A 5 18.87 21.34 -18.52
C ASP A 5 17.48 20.72 -18.30
N GLY A 6 17.19 19.64 -19.02
CA GLY A 6 16.06 18.76 -18.77
C GLY A 6 16.43 17.81 -17.63
N GLY A 7 16.16 18.21 -16.40
CA GLY A 7 16.28 17.35 -15.23
C GLY A 7 14.96 16.66 -14.92
N ASP A 8 15.03 15.33 -14.78
CA ASP A 8 14.20 14.44 -13.96
C ASP A 8 12.74 14.85 -13.73
N GLN A 9 11.84 14.40 -14.59
CA GLN A 9 10.38 14.44 -14.36
C GLN A 9 9.81 13.03 -14.47
N PHE A 10 10.09 12.23 -13.43
CA PHE A 10 9.25 11.09 -13.07
C PHE A 10 7.89 11.63 -12.57
N PRO A 11 6.74 10.94 -12.67
CA PRO A 11 5.49 11.41 -12.09
C PRO A 11 5.72 11.82 -10.64
N ASP A 12 5.20 13.00 -10.25
CA ASP A 12 5.31 13.55 -8.89
C ASP A 12 4.72 12.54 -7.89
N TRP A 13 5.57 11.64 -7.39
CA TRP A 13 5.17 10.72 -6.36
C TRP A 13 4.93 11.51 -5.08
N PRO A 14 3.86 11.22 -4.33
CA PRO A 14 3.58 11.90 -3.08
C PRO A 14 4.78 11.75 -2.12
N HIS A 15 5.41 12.87 -1.78
CA HIS A 15 6.60 12.92 -0.90
C HIS A 15 6.27 12.89 0.60
N THR A 16 4.99 12.96 0.97
CA THR A 16 4.55 13.20 2.34
C THR A 16 3.74 12.05 2.91
N VAL A 17 4.39 11.25 3.77
CA VAL A 17 3.78 10.85 5.05
C VAL A 17 4.81 11.21 6.12
N SER A 18 4.45 12.17 6.97
CA SER A 18 5.28 12.60 8.11
C SER A 18 5.36 11.48 9.14
N VAL A 19 6.35 10.59 9.01
CA VAL A 19 6.68 9.62 10.05
C VAL A 19 7.61 10.29 11.06
N THR A 20 7.09 10.67 12.22
CA THR A 20 7.94 11.00 13.36
C THR A 20 8.27 9.73 14.15
N ARG A 21 9.48 9.19 13.94
CA ARG A 21 10.11 8.22 14.85
C ARG A 21 11.43 8.81 15.36
N ASN A 22 11.45 9.22 16.63
CA ASN A 22 12.64 9.63 17.40
C ASN A 22 13.57 10.71 16.80
N GLY A 23 13.03 11.68 16.05
CA GLY A 23 13.61 13.03 15.95
C GLY A 23 15.04 13.17 15.41
N ARG A 24 15.52 12.27 14.53
CA ARG A 24 16.76 12.47 13.77
C ARG A 24 16.65 11.93 12.34
N PRO A 25 17.03 12.70 11.31
CA PRO A 25 17.18 12.20 9.96
C PRO A 25 18.41 11.26 9.87
N VAL A 26 18.25 10.13 9.19
CA VAL A 26 19.34 9.22 8.82
C VAL A 26 19.76 9.56 7.41
N ALA A 27 21.03 9.95 7.23
CA ALA A 27 21.61 10.25 5.92
C ALA A 27 21.94 8.95 5.16
N SER A 28 21.58 8.88 3.88
CA SER A 28 22.04 7.85 2.95
C SER A 28 23.38 8.26 2.35
N SER A 29 24.38 7.38 2.44
CA SER A 29 25.68 7.53 1.78
C SER A 29 25.66 6.81 0.43
N THR A 30 25.85 7.56 -0.65
CA THR A 30 26.08 7.05 -2.01
C THR A 30 27.55 6.67 -2.18
N GLY A 31 27.80 5.46 -2.69
CA GLY A 31 29.11 5.01 -3.14
C GLY A 31 28.97 4.36 -4.51
N GLU A 32 29.38 5.06 -5.57
CA GLU A 32 29.52 4.54 -6.94
C GLU A 32 30.67 3.53 -7.05
N PRO A 33 30.53 2.44 -7.82
CA PRO A 33 31.66 1.69 -8.36
C PRO A 33 31.98 2.14 -9.81
N PRO A 34 33.24 2.00 -10.28
CA PRO A 34 33.69 2.59 -11.53
C PRO A 34 33.29 1.78 -12.77
N ALA A 35 33.06 2.51 -13.86
CA ALA A 35 32.78 2.01 -15.20
C ALA A 35 33.97 1.23 -15.81
N GLN A 36 33.69 0.09 -16.43
CA GLN A 36 34.62 -0.63 -17.32
C GLN A 36 34.11 -0.56 -18.77
N THR A 37 34.96 -0.09 -19.66
CA THR A 37 34.71 0.02 -21.10
C THR A 37 35.09 -1.28 -21.82
N ALA A 38 34.22 -1.75 -22.73
CA ALA A 38 34.50 -2.84 -23.67
C ALA A 38 34.54 -2.31 -25.12
N PRO A 39 35.33 -2.91 -26.04
CA PRO A 39 35.55 -2.39 -27.39
C PRO A 39 34.45 -2.86 -28.38
N PRO A 40 34.32 -2.21 -29.56
CA PRO A 40 33.18 -2.42 -30.45
C PRO A 40 33.38 -3.63 -31.37
N GLY A 41 32.30 -4.39 -31.60
CA GLY A 41 32.29 -5.52 -32.53
C GLY A 41 30.91 -5.76 -33.15
N ASP A 42 30.80 -5.39 -34.43
CA ASP A 42 29.92 -5.87 -35.51
C ASP A 42 28.39 -5.94 -35.35
N LEU A 43 27.68 -5.15 -36.17
CA LEU A 43 26.22 -5.11 -36.30
C LEU A 43 25.74 -6.08 -37.39
N GLY A 44 25.10 -7.17 -36.98
CA GLY A 44 24.23 -7.99 -37.83
C GLY A 44 22.77 -7.47 -37.83
N PRO A 45 21.96 -7.75 -38.87
CA PRO A 45 20.68 -7.09 -39.05
C PRO A 45 19.54 -7.74 -38.24
N GLY A 46 18.74 -6.91 -37.57
CA GLY A 46 17.36 -7.25 -37.19
C GLY A 46 17.09 -7.69 -35.75
N ALA A 47 17.73 -7.07 -34.75
CA ALA A 47 17.19 -7.06 -33.39
C ALA A 47 16.28 -5.83 -33.24
N SER A 48 15.02 -5.99 -32.82
CA SER A 48 14.27 -4.87 -32.27
C SER A 48 15.10 -4.34 -31.09
N ALA A 49 15.63 -3.13 -31.20
CA ALA A 49 16.38 -2.53 -30.12
C ALA A 49 15.46 -2.48 -28.89
N SER A 50 15.83 -3.19 -27.81
CA SER A 50 15.24 -2.93 -26.50
C SER A 50 15.42 -1.44 -26.21
N ALA A 51 14.34 -0.74 -25.86
CA ALA A 51 14.43 0.67 -25.50
C ALA A 51 15.45 0.83 -24.36
N ASN A 52 16.21 1.93 -24.39
CA ASN A 52 17.15 2.22 -23.32
C ASN A 52 16.38 2.70 -22.05
N GLU A 53 17.01 2.66 -20.87
CA GLU A 53 16.34 3.00 -19.60
C GLU A 53 15.78 4.43 -19.57
N GLU A 54 16.40 5.40 -20.25
CA GLU A 54 15.90 6.78 -20.33
C GLU A 54 14.61 6.86 -21.17
N GLU A 55 14.55 6.12 -22.28
CA GLU A 55 13.33 5.99 -23.10
C GLU A 55 12.20 5.30 -22.33
N LEU A 56 12.52 4.27 -21.53
CA LEU A 56 11.55 3.59 -20.68
C LEU A 56 11.06 4.48 -19.54
N ASP A 57 11.93 5.28 -18.95
CA ASP A 57 11.57 6.23 -17.90
C ASP A 57 10.62 7.31 -18.43
N HIS A 58 10.93 7.86 -19.62
CA HIS A 58 10.04 8.80 -20.28
C HIS A 58 8.68 8.18 -20.65
N ALA A 59 8.67 6.92 -21.10
CA ALA A 59 7.45 6.19 -21.36
C ALA A 59 6.61 5.95 -20.09
N ASP A 60 7.27 5.64 -18.97
CA ASP A 60 6.61 5.47 -17.68
C ASP A 60 5.95 6.77 -17.20
N THR A 61 6.58 7.93 -17.41
CA THR A 61 5.96 9.22 -17.13
C THR A 61 4.70 9.45 -17.97
N ALA A 62 4.77 9.22 -19.28
CA ALA A 62 3.61 9.36 -20.16
C ALA A 62 2.46 8.41 -19.78
N VAL A 63 2.78 7.19 -19.37
CA VAL A 63 1.78 6.21 -18.88
C VAL A 63 1.17 6.67 -17.57
N GLY A 64 1.95 7.24 -16.64
CA GLY A 64 1.42 7.81 -15.39
C GLY A 64 0.47 9.00 -15.63
N GLU A 65 0.79 9.88 -16.58
CA GLU A 65 -0.09 10.97 -16.99
C GLU A 65 -1.39 10.43 -17.61
N GLN A 66 -1.29 9.46 -18.52
CA GLN A 66 -2.46 8.82 -19.13
C GLN A 66 -3.33 8.14 -18.07
N HIS A 67 -2.72 7.39 -17.15
CA HIS A 67 -3.39 6.70 -16.05
C HIS A 67 -4.21 7.66 -15.19
N SER A 68 -3.68 8.85 -14.93
CA SER A 68 -4.36 9.92 -14.18
C SER A 68 -5.61 10.47 -14.90
N MET A 69 -5.74 10.24 -16.21
CA MET A 69 -6.89 10.64 -17.02
C MET A 69 -7.91 9.50 -17.23
N LEU A 70 -7.56 8.26 -16.87
CA LEU A 70 -8.46 7.11 -17.00
C LEU A 70 -9.39 7.01 -15.80
N ASP A 71 -10.67 6.82 -16.08
CA ASP A 71 -11.70 6.65 -15.05
C ASP A 71 -11.49 5.35 -14.26
N ALA A 72 -11.51 5.48 -12.93
CA ALA A 72 -11.45 4.35 -12.00
C ALA A 72 -12.59 4.38 -10.97
N ASP A 73 -13.53 5.34 -11.08
CA ASP A 73 -14.51 5.63 -10.03
C ASP A 73 -15.41 4.43 -9.75
N ALA A 74 -15.91 3.76 -10.81
CA ALA A 74 -16.76 2.58 -10.67
C ALA A 74 -16.03 1.40 -10.02
N GLY A 75 -14.76 1.19 -10.35
CA GLY A 75 -13.92 0.13 -9.76
C GLY A 75 -13.67 0.37 -8.28
N TYR A 76 -13.25 1.59 -7.92
CA TYR A 76 -13.07 1.98 -6.52
C TYR A 76 -14.37 1.98 -5.72
N ALA A 77 -15.50 2.37 -6.31
CA ALA A 77 -16.80 2.30 -5.67
C ALA A 77 -17.22 0.86 -5.37
N LEU A 78 -16.97 -0.07 -6.30
CA LEU A 78 -17.20 -1.50 -6.06
C LEU A 78 -16.33 -2.01 -4.91
N LEU A 79 -15.02 -1.75 -4.95
CA LEU A 79 -14.11 -2.17 -3.87
C LEU A 79 -14.52 -1.58 -2.52
N ALA A 80 -14.87 -0.29 -2.47
CA ALA A 80 -15.30 0.37 -1.24
C ALA A 80 -16.53 -0.31 -0.63
N GLN A 81 -17.56 -0.64 -1.44
CA GLN A 81 -18.76 -1.35 -0.97
C GLN A 81 -18.41 -2.70 -0.32
N LYS A 82 -17.51 -3.47 -0.94
CA LYS A 82 -17.10 -4.79 -0.45
C LYS A 82 -16.20 -4.73 0.77
N ILE A 83 -15.27 -3.77 0.80
CA ILE A 83 -14.43 -3.47 1.95
C ILE A 83 -15.32 -3.10 3.13
N TRP A 84 -16.26 -2.16 2.98
CA TRP A 84 -17.12 -1.73 4.09
C TRP A 84 -18.02 -2.82 4.63
N THR A 85 -18.60 -3.66 3.77
CA THR A 85 -19.34 -4.85 4.21
C THR A 85 -18.46 -5.73 5.10
N SER A 86 -17.23 -5.99 4.66
CA SER A 86 -16.25 -6.78 5.42
C SER A 86 -15.85 -6.12 6.74
N LEU A 87 -15.63 -4.80 6.74
CA LEU A 87 -15.26 -4.04 7.94
C LEU A 87 -16.38 -4.07 8.99
N ARG A 88 -17.64 -3.94 8.57
CA ARG A 88 -18.79 -4.05 9.48
C ARG A 88 -18.87 -5.45 10.10
N ASP A 89 -18.69 -6.50 9.29
CA ASP A 89 -18.71 -7.88 9.81
C ASP A 89 -17.50 -8.22 10.69
N LEU A 90 -16.37 -7.53 10.48
CA LEU A 90 -15.20 -7.57 11.37
C LEU A 90 -15.37 -6.74 12.64
N GLY A 91 -16.50 -6.04 12.84
CA GLY A 91 -16.81 -5.30 14.07
C GLY A 91 -16.37 -3.83 14.08
N VAL A 92 -16.06 -3.24 12.91
CA VAL A 92 -15.81 -1.80 12.80
C VAL A 92 -17.15 -1.05 12.83
N GLU A 93 -17.63 -0.73 14.02
CA GLU A 93 -18.92 -0.05 14.20
C GLU A 93 -18.80 1.47 14.29
N ARG A 94 -17.71 1.95 14.90
CA ARG A 94 -17.43 3.36 15.20
C ARG A 94 -15.92 3.56 15.37
N GLY A 95 -15.48 4.80 15.51
CA GLY A 95 -14.08 5.14 15.77
C GLY A 95 -13.59 6.21 14.80
N ARG A 96 -12.30 6.51 14.86
CA ARG A 96 -11.67 7.46 13.93
C ARG A 96 -11.10 6.68 12.76
N MET A 97 -11.35 7.19 11.56
CA MET A 97 -10.82 6.68 10.31
C MET A 97 -9.77 7.63 9.76
N TYR A 98 -8.69 7.05 9.22
CA TYR A 98 -7.75 7.74 8.34
C TYR A 98 -7.74 7.04 6.99
N ALA A 99 -7.99 7.78 5.92
CA ALA A 99 -7.97 7.28 4.56
C ALA A 99 -6.96 8.07 3.75
N PHE A 100 -6.08 7.40 3.01
CA PHE A 100 -5.12 8.10 2.17
C PHE A 100 -4.82 7.38 0.86
N GLY A 101 -4.34 8.14 -0.12
CA GLY A 101 -3.96 7.66 -1.43
C GLY A 101 -4.97 7.94 -2.53
N ASP A 102 -4.90 7.19 -3.63
CA ASP A 102 -5.73 7.40 -4.82
C ASP A 102 -7.18 7.06 -4.54
N HIS A 103 -8.12 7.94 -4.90
CA HIS A 103 -9.55 7.73 -4.64
C HIS A 103 -9.87 7.45 -3.15
N ALA A 104 -9.04 7.95 -2.22
CA ALA A 104 -9.21 7.72 -0.79
C ALA A 104 -10.59 8.18 -0.29
N ALA A 105 -11.10 9.30 -0.81
CA ALA A 105 -12.46 9.78 -0.50
C ALA A 105 -13.53 8.73 -0.86
N THR A 106 -13.42 8.09 -2.03
CA THR A 106 -14.35 7.02 -2.46
C THR A 106 -14.28 5.82 -1.53
N LEU A 107 -13.06 5.38 -1.15
CA LEU A 107 -12.90 4.27 -0.20
C LEU A 107 -13.55 4.55 1.16
N THR A 108 -13.64 5.81 1.60
CA THR A 108 -14.30 6.15 2.89
C THR A 108 -15.82 5.93 2.88
N GLY A 109 -16.44 5.80 1.70
CA GLY A 109 -17.88 5.81 1.55
C GLY A 109 -18.52 7.18 1.75
N ALA A 110 -17.80 8.26 1.42
CA ALA A 110 -18.42 9.57 1.30
C ALA A 110 -19.48 9.55 0.19
N PRO A 111 -20.66 10.20 0.38
CA PRO A 111 -21.73 10.20 -0.62
C PRO A 111 -21.37 10.97 -1.91
N ASP A 112 -20.56 12.02 -1.78
CA ASP A 112 -20.05 12.82 -2.90
C ASP A 112 -18.52 12.94 -2.77
N PRO A 113 -17.76 11.87 -3.06
CA PRO A 113 -16.32 11.86 -2.88
C PRO A 113 -15.64 12.78 -3.91
N ASP A 114 -14.58 13.47 -3.50
CA ASP A 114 -13.70 14.15 -4.46
C ASP A 114 -12.82 13.12 -5.18
N THR A 115 -13.05 12.94 -6.47
CA THR A 115 -12.29 12.00 -7.32
C THR A 115 -11.25 12.72 -8.19
N ARG A 116 -11.12 14.05 -8.07
CA ARG A 116 -10.38 14.88 -9.05
C ARG A 116 -8.88 14.98 -8.80
N THR A 117 -8.35 14.29 -7.79
CA THR A 117 -6.92 14.38 -7.40
C THR A 117 -6.31 13.02 -7.09
N ASN A 118 -5.10 12.82 -7.62
CA ASN A 118 -4.21 11.72 -7.25
C ASN A 118 -3.68 11.98 -5.84
N PHE A 119 -3.65 10.93 -5.02
CA PHE A 119 -3.25 10.96 -3.61
C PHE A 119 -3.93 12.03 -2.73
N GLN A 120 -4.90 11.61 -1.92
CA GLN A 120 -5.59 12.45 -0.95
C GLN A 120 -5.35 11.95 0.47
N GLU A 121 -5.57 12.78 1.49
CA GLU A 121 -5.52 12.36 2.89
C GLU A 121 -6.74 12.91 3.63
N TRP A 122 -7.55 12.00 4.18
CA TRP A 122 -8.81 12.30 4.84
C TRP A 122 -8.89 11.65 6.22
N VAL A 123 -9.54 12.35 7.14
CA VAL A 123 -9.96 11.80 8.43
C VAL A 123 -11.46 11.99 8.63
N ALA A 124 -12.07 11.06 9.35
CA ALA A 124 -13.48 11.16 9.72
C ALA A 124 -13.80 10.31 10.96
N ASP A 125 -14.87 10.65 11.65
CA ASP A 125 -15.49 9.74 12.61
C ASP A 125 -16.43 8.79 11.85
N ILE A 126 -16.25 7.49 12.09
CA ILE A 126 -17.06 6.43 11.47
C ILE A 126 -18.48 6.53 12.03
N PRO A 127 -19.50 6.78 11.19
CA PRO A 127 -20.87 6.83 11.66
C PRO A 127 -21.29 5.45 12.17
N PRO A 128 -22.04 5.38 13.27
CA PRO A 128 -22.51 4.12 13.81
C PRO A 128 -23.37 3.40 12.78
N ALA A 129 -23.17 2.09 12.64
CA ALA A 129 -24.10 1.27 11.88
C ALA A 129 -25.48 1.31 12.58
N THR A 130 -26.48 1.94 11.97
CA THR A 130 -27.86 1.65 12.39
C THR A 130 -28.18 0.21 11.95
N HIS A 131 -29.03 -0.52 12.68
CA HIS A 131 -29.30 -1.94 12.39
C HIS A 131 -29.76 -2.20 10.94
N ALA A 132 -30.33 -1.21 10.24
CA ALA A 132 -30.71 -1.29 8.83
C ALA A 132 -29.60 -0.87 7.83
N ALA A 133 -28.51 -0.24 8.30
CA ALA A 133 -27.47 0.38 7.50
C ALA A 133 -26.13 -0.39 7.48
N HIS A 134 -26.09 -1.63 7.96
CA HIS A 134 -24.88 -2.48 7.86
C HIS A 134 -24.36 -2.63 6.42
N LEU A 135 -25.20 -2.38 5.41
CA LEU A 135 -24.89 -2.44 3.98
C LEU A 135 -25.03 -1.08 3.25
N ALA A 136 -25.38 0.01 3.96
CA ALA A 136 -25.59 1.29 3.31
C ALA A 136 -24.23 1.95 3.03
N TRP A 137 -23.74 1.75 1.81
CA TRP A 137 -22.69 2.53 1.19
C TRP A 137 -23.32 3.29 0.02
N PRO A 138 -23.07 4.60 -0.13
CA PRO A 138 -22.24 5.45 0.74
C PRO A 138 -22.86 5.69 2.12
N HIS A 139 -22.06 6.18 3.05
CA HIS A 139 -22.44 6.44 4.43
C HIS A 139 -23.07 7.82 4.61
N ASP A 140 -24.37 7.84 4.85
CA ASP A 140 -25.12 9.06 5.16
C ASP A 140 -24.50 9.79 6.36
N GLY A 141 -24.28 11.10 6.20
CA GLY A 141 -23.78 11.96 7.28
C GLY A 141 -22.29 11.78 7.60
N LEU A 142 -21.53 11.00 6.83
CA LEU A 142 -20.07 10.97 6.92
C LEU A 142 -19.50 12.36 6.61
N LYS A 143 -18.64 12.87 7.49
CA LYS A 143 -17.99 14.18 7.35
C LYS A 143 -16.49 14.00 7.20
N LEU A 144 -16.01 14.04 5.97
CA LEU A 144 -14.58 14.06 5.69
C LEU A 144 -13.97 15.40 6.06
N ARG A 145 -12.76 15.36 6.63
CA ARG A 145 -11.91 16.52 6.87
C ARG A 145 -10.52 16.20 6.33
N ALA A 146 -9.86 17.18 5.72
CA ALA A 146 -8.48 17.00 5.30
C ALA A 146 -7.61 16.64 6.51
N HIS A 147 -6.71 15.68 6.35
CA HIS A 147 -5.75 15.32 7.38
C HIS A 147 -4.84 16.53 7.71
N SER A 148 -4.42 16.64 8.97
CA SER A 148 -3.53 17.71 9.43
C SER A 148 -2.59 17.20 10.52
N GLU A 149 -1.49 17.91 10.78
CA GLU A 149 -0.52 17.54 11.83
C GLU A 149 -1.12 17.50 13.25
N ALA A 150 -2.30 18.10 13.45
CA ALA A 150 -3.01 18.07 14.72
C ALA A 150 -3.79 16.75 14.95
N GLU A 151 -3.93 15.92 13.92
CA GLU A 151 -4.65 14.65 14.03
C GLU A 151 -3.89 13.65 14.91
N PRO A 152 -4.61 12.75 15.60
CA PRO A 152 -4.00 11.65 16.33
C PRO A 152 -3.10 10.80 15.42
N VAL A 153 -1.99 10.30 15.97
CA VAL A 153 -1.06 9.45 15.20
C VAL A 153 -1.70 8.12 14.78
N VAL A 154 -2.68 7.63 15.54
CA VAL A 154 -3.30 6.31 15.35
C VAL A 154 -4.82 6.40 15.25
N HIS A 155 -5.39 5.56 14.38
CA HIS A 155 -6.80 5.52 14.00
C HIS A 155 -7.36 4.10 14.14
N ASP A 156 -8.66 3.97 14.41
CA ASP A 156 -9.33 2.69 14.62
C ASP A 156 -9.49 1.90 13.30
N LEU A 157 -9.63 2.64 12.21
CA LEU A 157 -9.64 2.15 10.83
C LEU A 157 -8.63 2.96 10.00
N VAL A 158 -7.81 2.26 9.21
CA VAL A 158 -7.01 2.88 8.16
C VAL A 158 -7.42 2.30 6.81
N LEU A 159 -7.64 3.18 5.82
CA LEU A 159 -7.90 2.83 4.43
C LEU A 159 -6.75 3.37 3.58
N ALA A 160 -5.93 2.50 2.99
CA ALA A 160 -4.75 2.90 2.21
C ALA A 160 -4.93 2.50 0.75
N SER A 161 -5.08 3.47 -0.14
CA SER A 161 -5.18 3.23 -1.58
C SER A 161 -3.90 3.67 -2.28
N LEU A 162 -2.92 2.77 -2.35
CA LEU A 162 -1.57 3.19 -2.74
C LEU A 162 -1.51 3.58 -4.22
N PRO A 163 -0.75 4.64 -4.57
CA PRO A 163 -0.84 5.26 -5.88
C PRO A 163 -0.35 4.36 -7.01
N TYR A 164 -0.97 4.45 -8.19
CA TYR A 164 -0.53 3.68 -9.38
C TYR A 164 -0.46 2.16 -9.16
N THR A 165 -1.29 1.63 -8.26
CA THR A 165 -1.26 0.23 -7.82
C THR A 165 -1.46 -0.80 -8.94
N ASP A 166 -2.13 -0.39 -10.00
CA ASP A 166 -2.52 -1.17 -11.18
C ASP A 166 -1.60 -0.93 -12.39
N LEU A 167 -0.53 -0.14 -12.22
CA LEU A 167 0.46 0.10 -13.26
C LEU A 167 1.66 -0.86 -13.17
N HIS A 168 2.09 -1.31 -14.34
CA HIS A 168 3.39 -1.90 -14.58
C HIS A 168 4.33 -0.84 -15.14
N PHE A 169 5.32 -0.43 -14.34
CA PHE A 169 6.42 0.40 -14.79
C PHE A 169 7.43 -0.42 -15.61
N ARG A 170 7.85 0.13 -16.74
CA ARG A 170 8.74 -0.49 -17.72
C ARG A 170 10.21 -0.19 -17.44
N SER A 171 10.55 0.97 -16.86
CA SER A 171 11.91 1.28 -16.43
C SER A 171 12.27 0.52 -15.15
N GLN A 172 13.56 0.23 -14.94
CA GLN A 172 14.01 -0.33 -13.68
C GLN A 172 13.77 0.63 -12.52
N TYR A 173 14.08 1.91 -12.73
CA TYR A 173 13.90 2.95 -11.72
C TYR A 173 12.43 3.04 -11.27
N GLY A 174 11.48 3.08 -12.21
CA GLY A 174 10.06 3.17 -11.91
C GLY A 174 9.53 1.95 -11.15
N ARG A 175 9.98 0.76 -11.53
CA ARG A 175 9.65 -0.47 -10.81
C ARG A 175 10.16 -0.44 -9.37
N ASP A 176 11.41 -0.09 -9.16
CA ASP A 176 12.02 -0.11 -7.83
C ASP A 176 11.42 0.98 -6.96
N ARG A 177 11.18 2.16 -7.54
CA ARG A 177 10.55 3.29 -6.86
C ARG A 177 9.11 3.01 -6.43
N SER A 178 8.29 2.45 -7.32
CA SER A 178 6.93 2.02 -6.99
C SER A 178 6.95 1.02 -5.83
N LEU A 179 7.79 -0.02 -5.89
CA LEU A 179 7.85 -1.03 -4.84
C LEU A 179 8.34 -0.45 -3.50
N GLU A 180 9.32 0.46 -3.51
CA GLU A 180 9.80 1.16 -2.30
C GLU A 180 8.68 1.98 -1.64
N ILE A 181 7.96 2.79 -2.43
CA ILE A 181 6.87 3.64 -1.95
C ILE A 181 5.76 2.79 -1.34
N HIS A 182 5.36 1.71 -2.02
CA HIS A 182 4.28 0.86 -1.53
C HIS A 182 4.63 0.18 -0.21
N GLN A 183 5.85 -0.35 -0.08
CA GLN A 183 6.33 -0.95 1.16
C GLN A 183 6.38 0.07 2.31
N LYS A 184 6.85 1.28 2.03
CA LYS A 184 6.91 2.37 3.02
C LYS A 184 5.51 2.80 3.46
N PHE A 185 4.59 3.03 2.53
CA PHE A 185 3.23 3.44 2.89
C PHE A 185 2.44 2.34 3.59
N LEU A 186 2.62 1.08 3.22
CA LEU A 186 1.93 -0.02 3.89
C LEU A 186 2.42 -0.21 5.33
N THR A 187 3.73 -0.14 5.57
CA THR A 187 4.28 -0.21 6.93
C THR A 187 3.86 0.99 7.79
N ASN A 188 3.78 2.18 7.19
CA ASN A 188 3.23 3.36 7.85
C ASN A 188 1.73 3.21 8.17
N ALA A 189 0.93 2.68 7.24
CA ALA A 189 -0.49 2.45 7.45
C ALA A 189 -0.74 1.52 8.63
N VAL A 190 0.06 0.44 8.76
CA VAL A 190 0.04 -0.43 9.95
C VAL A 190 0.41 0.35 11.22
N ALA A 191 1.42 1.21 11.17
CA ALA A 191 1.81 2.03 12.31
C ALA A 191 0.75 3.08 12.70
N ASN A 192 0.00 3.61 11.74
CA ASN A 192 -1.14 4.52 11.94
C ASN A 192 -2.43 3.79 12.35
N THR A 193 -2.45 2.46 12.35
CA THR A 193 -3.59 1.67 12.81
C THR A 193 -3.44 1.42 14.31
N PHE A 194 -4.49 1.72 15.08
CA PHE A 194 -4.55 1.47 16.51
C PHE A 194 -4.43 -0.03 16.79
N PRO A 195 -3.73 -0.49 17.85
CA PRO A 195 -3.69 -1.91 18.22
C PRO A 195 -5.09 -2.52 18.38
N GLY A 196 -5.40 -3.55 17.60
CA GLY A 196 -6.73 -4.16 17.49
C GLY A 196 -7.64 -3.52 16.44
N GLY A 197 -7.25 -2.40 15.84
CA GLY A 197 -7.89 -1.77 14.68
C GLY A 197 -7.60 -2.51 13.38
N ILE A 198 -8.31 -2.09 12.32
CA ILE A 198 -8.24 -2.73 10.99
C ILE A 198 -7.60 -1.79 9.98
N LEU A 199 -6.79 -2.36 9.09
CA LEU A 199 -6.26 -1.73 7.89
C LEU A 199 -6.82 -2.47 6.67
N ALA A 200 -7.43 -1.74 5.75
CA ALA A 200 -7.68 -2.21 4.39
C ALA A 200 -6.74 -1.46 3.44
N ALA A 201 -5.91 -2.19 2.69
CA ALA A 201 -4.93 -1.60 1.79
C ALA A 201 -5.08 -2.13 0.36
N VAL A 202 -5.16 -1.24 -0.62
CA VAL A 202 -5.04 -1.55 -2.05
C VAL A 202 -3.60 -1.22 -2.45
N THR A 203 -2.84 -2.23 -2.89
CA THR A 203 -1.41 -2.11 -3.18
C THR A 203 -0.99 -2.94 -4.38
N THR A 204 0.15 -2.62 -4.99
CA THR A 204 0.72 -3.44 -6.06
C THR A 204 0.98 -4.85 -5.55
N HIS A 205 0.69 -5.86 -6.38
CA HIS A 205 0.95 -7.26 -6.07
C HIS A 205 2.42 -7.55 -5.71
N ARG A 206 3.33 -6.70 -6.19
CA ARG A 206 4.77 -6.83 -5.99
C ARG A 206 5.18 -6.74 -4.52
N VAL A 207 4.36 -6.14 -3.64
CA VAL A 207 4.66 -6.17 -2.19
C VAL A 207 4.66 -7.61 -1.67
N LEU A 208 3.66 -8.41 -2.07
CA LEU A 208 3.58 -9.81 -1.67
C LEU A 208 4.54 -10.70 -2.47
N ASP A 209 4.75 -10.42 -3.75
CA ASP A 209 5.58 -11.28 -4.62
C ASP A 209 7.08 -10.95 -4.60
N ASN A 210 7.50 -9.89 -3.90
CA ASN A 210 8.92 -9.52 -3.79
C ASN A 210 9.74 -10.68 -3.18
N PRO A 211 10.82 -11.17 -3.81
CA PRO A 211 11.66 -12.21 -3.22
C PRO A 211 12.27 -11.82 -1.87
N ASP A 212 12.52 -10.53 -1.63
CA ASP A 212 12.92 -10.03 -0.32
C ASP A 212 11.72 -10.00 0.65
N PRO A 213 11.75 -10.79 1.74
CA PRO A 213 10.65 -10.86 2.68
C PRO A 213 10.61 -9.72 3.71
N ALA A 214 11.58 -8.79 3.72
CA ALA A 214 11.74 -7.81 4.80
C ALA A 214 10.46 -7.02 5.14
N VAL A 215 9.72 -6.55 4.13
CA VAL A 215 8.44 -5.87 4.39
C VAL A 215 7.39 -6.82 4.98
N ARG A 216 7.34 -8.07 4.54
CA ARG A 216 6.37 -9.07 5.00
C ARG A 216 6.68 -9.53 6.41
N GLU A 217 7.95 -9.62 6.79
CA GLU A 217 8.38 -9.80 8.17
C GLU A 217 7.96 -8.62 9.05
N LEU A 218 8.15 -7.38 8.58
CA LEU A 218 7.69 -6.19 9.31
C LEU A 218 6.17 -6.16 9.49
N LEU A 219 5.40 -6.58 8.46
CA LEU A 219 3.95 -6.74 8.58
C LEU A 219 3.62 -7.84 9.58
N LEU A 220 4.27 -9.01 9.49
CA LEU A 220 4.05 -10.14 10.37
C LEU A 220 4.34 -9.78 11.83
N ASP A 221 5.38 -9.03 12.12
CA ASP A 221 5.75 -8.58 13.47
C ASP A 221 4.68 -7.67 14.09
N ASN A 222 3.95 -6.93 13.25
CA ASN A 222 3.09 -5.84 13.68
C ASN A 222 1.60 -6.11 13.50
N ALA A 223 1.21 -6.98 12.60
CA ALA A 223 -0.18 -7.19 12.22
C ALA A 223 -0.45 -8.66 11.88
N ASP A 224 -1.71 -9.04 12.02
CA ASP A 224 -2.21 -10.30 11.50
C ASP A 224 -2.83 -10.03 10.12
N LEU A 225 -2.33 -10.70 9.07
CA LEU A 225 -2.98 -10.72 7.77
C LEU A 225 -4.27 -11.55 7.90
N LEU A 226 -5.43 -10.88 7.86
CA LEU A 226 -6.73 -11.54 7.90
C LEU A 226 -6.98 -12.27 6.58
N GLY A 227 -6.62 -11.61 5.48
CA GLY A 227 -6.59 -12.17 4.15
C GLY A 227 -6.22 -11.14 3.10
N ALA A 228 -6.03 -11.61 1.88
CA ALA A 228 -5.75 -10.80 0.70
C ALA A 228 -6.58 -11.31 -0.47
N VAL A 229 -6.89 -10.42 -1.42
CA VAL A 229 -7.52 -10.74 -2.70
C VAL A 229 -6.69 -10.14 -3.81
N ARG A 230 -6.30 -10.93 -4.80
CA ARG A 230 -5.57 -10.45 -5.99
C ARG A 230 -6.54 -10.21 -7.14
N LEU A 231 -6.47 -9.03 -7.73
CA LEU A 231 -7.42 -8.53 -8.73
C LEU A 231 -6.70 -8.26 -10.06
N PRO A 232 -7.38 -8.39 -11.20
CA PRO A 232 -6.89 -7.88 -12.47
C PRO A 232 -6.87 -6.34 -12.44
N ALA A 233 -6.00 -5.70 -13.24
CA ALA A 233 -5.95 -4.23 -13.33
C ALA A 233 -7.29 -3.61 -13.80
N THR A 234 -8.00 -4.35 -14.64
CA THR A 234 -9.35 -4.03 -15.15
C THR A 234 -10.39 -3.89 -14.02
N ALA A 235 -10.13 -4.42 -12.82
CA ALA A 235 -10.97 -4.22 -11.65
C ALA A 235 -11.07 -2.74 -11.23
N LEU A 236 -10.00 -1.97 -11.45
CA LEU A 236 -9.98 -0.53 -11.23
C LEU A 236 -10.20 0.24 -12.53
N ARG A 237 -9.42 -0.09 -13.56
CA ARG A 237 -9.40 0.66 -14.83
C ARG A 237 -9.50 -0.29 -16.03
N PRO A 238 -10.72 -0.60 -16.51
CA PRO A 238 -10.93 -1.46 -17.69
C PRO A 238 -10.30 -0.94 -18.99
N GLN A 239 -9.96 0.35 -19.05
CA GLN A 239 -9.38 1.02 -20.22
C GLN A 239 -7.85 1.00 -20.22
N LEU A 240 -7.21 0.53 -19.15
CA LEU A 240 -5.76 0.45 -19.06
C LEU A 240 -5.22 -0.59 -20.04
N SER A 241 -4.15 -0.25 -20.76
CA SER A 241 -3.54 -1.17 -21.73
C SER A 241 -2.88 -2.38 -21.04
N ASP A 242 -3.01 -3.56 -21.64
CA ASP A 242 -2.44 -4.80 -21.09
C ASP A 242 -0.93 -4.71 -20.83
N ASP A 243 -0.19 -3.97 -21.67
CA ASP A 243 1.26 -3.77 -21.55
C ASP A 243 1.66 -3.02 -20.27
N ASN A 244 0.78 -2.14 -19.77
CA ASN A 244 1.00 -1.32 -18.58
C ASN A 244 0.16 -1.78 -17.39
N ALA A 245 -0.62 -2.85 -17.53
CA ALA A 245 -1.48 -3.37 -16.48
C ALA A 245 -0.70 -4.24 -15.50
N ALA A 246 -0.90 -4.04 -14.20
CA ALA A 246 -0.36 -4.91 -13.15
C ALA A 246 -1.49 -5.44 -12.25
N PRO A 247 -1.40 -6.71 -11.79
CA PRO A 247 -2.30 -7.19 -10.75
C PRO A 247 -2.21 -6.34 -9.47
N ILE A 248 -3.35 -6.26 -8.79
CA ILE A 248 -3.54 -5.45 -7.58
C ILE A 248 -3.85 -6.38 -6.42
N ASP A 249 -3.31 -6.10 -5.24
CA ASP A 249 -3.67 -6.83 -4.01
C ASP A 249 -4.50 -5.92 -3.09
N LEU A 250 -5.69 -6.40 -2.71
CA LEU A 250 -6.46 -5.87 -1.58
C LEU A 250 -6.09 -6.68 -0.33
N LEU A 251 -5.50 -6.03 0.66
CA LEU A 251 -5.08 -6.63 1.93
C LEU A 251 -6.00 -6.19 3.06
N LEU A 252 -6.46 -7.14 3.88
CA LEU A 252 -7.11 -6.87 5.16
C LEU A 252 -6.18 -7.29 6.29
N LEU A 253 -5.74 -6.34 7.11
CA LEU A 253 -4.86 -6.56 8.25
C LEU A 253 -5.53 -6.10 9.54
N ARG A 254 -5.30 -6.83 10.64
CA ARG A 254 -5.58 -6.35 12.00
C ARG A 254 -4.27 -5.97 12.64
N ARG A 255 -4.15 -4.74 13.15
CA ARG A 255 -2.97 -4.36 13.94
C ARG A 255 -2.93 -5.24 15.20
N ARG A 256 -1.83 -5.96 15.41
CA ARG A 256 -1.70 -6.87 16.55
C ARG A 256 -1.68 -6.08 17.85
N ILE A 257 -2.39 -6.58 18.87
CA ILE A 257 -2.31 -6.02 20.22
C ILE A 257 -1.00 -6.49 20.85
N PRO A 258 -0.20 -5.59 21.47
CA PRO A 258 1.03 -6.01 22.15
C PRO A 258 0.77 -7.13 23.17
N GLY A 259 1.46 -8.25 22.99
CA GLY A 259 1.31 -9.45 23.82
C GLY A 259 0.47 -10.57 23.19
N ASP A 260 -0.30 -10.28 22.13
CA ASP A 260 -0.97 -11.32 21.34
C ASP A 260 0.08 -12.18 20.60
N ALA A 261 -0.24 -13.46 20.41
CA ALA A 261 0.59 -14.36 19.61
C ALA A 261 0.53 -14.03 18.12
N VAL A 262 1.55 -14.44 17.37
CA VAL A 262 1.52 -14.46 15.90
C VAL A 262 0.59 -15.58 15.45
N HIS A 263 -0.42 -15.27 14.61
CA HIS A 263 -1.43 -16.26 14.22
C HIS A 263 -1.10 -17.02 12.94
N SER A 264 -0.47 -16.38 11.95
CA SER A 264 -0.17 -17.00 10.65
C SER A 264 0.96 -16.25 9.94
N ALA A 265 1.93 -17.01 9.44
CA ALA A 265 3.03 -16.52 8.61
C ALA A 265 2.90 -16.92 7.13
N PHE A 266 1.72 -17.41 6.71
CA PHE A 266 1.40 -17.93 5.38
C PHE A 266 1.34 -16.85 4.29
N PHE A 267 2.39 -16.05 4.20
CA PHE A 267 2.63 -15.04 3.19
C PHE A 267 4.11 -14.61 3.19
N LEU A 268 5.02 -15.26 3.93
CA LEU A 268 6.42 -14.82 3.99
C LEU A 268 7.18 -15.22 2.71
N ASP A 269 6.94 -16.44 2.24
CA ASP A 269 7.71 -17.03 1.15
C ASP A 269 7.07 -16.77 -0.22
N VAL A 270 7.91 -16.86 -1.25
CA VAL A 270 7.54 -16.78 -2.66
C VAL A 270 7.96 -18.09 -3.33
N ALA A 271 7.06 -18.68 -4.10
CA ALA A 271 7.30 -19.97 -4.75
C ALA A 271 7.09 -19.88 -6.27
N PRO A 272 7.81 -20.70 -7.06
CA PRO A 272 7.54 -20.82 -8.49
C PRO A 272 6.20 -21.53 -8.72
N VAL A 273 5.36 -20.97 -9.58
CA VAL A 273 4.06 -21.51 -9.98
C VAL A 273 4.03 -21.62 -11.50
N THR A 274 3.57 -22.77 -12.00
CA THR A 274 3.31 -22.93 -13.44
C THR A 274 1.94 -22.35 -13.75
N VAL A 275 1.93 -21.35 -14.63
CA VAL A 275 0.71 -20.68 -15.12
C VAL A 275 0.72 -20.67 -16.65
N PRO A 276 -0.42 -20.41 -17.32
CA PRO A 276 -0.43 -20.21 -18.76
C PRO A 276 0.66 -19.22 -19.21
N GLY A 277 1.48 -19.63 -20.18
CA GLY A 277 2.59 -18.82 -20.70
C GLY A 277 3.96 -19.10 -20.07
N GLY A 278 4.05 -19.72 -18.89
CA GLY A 278 5.36 -19.99 -18.25
C GLY A 278 5.34 -20.14 -16.73
N VAL A 279 6.45 -19.80 -16.09
CA VAL A 279 6.62 -19.86 -14.63
C VAL A 279 6.62 -18.46 -14.06
N ALA A 280 5.80 -18.21 -13.04
CA ALA A 280 5.80 -16.99 -12.25
C ALA A 280 6.28 -17.29 -10.82
N TYR A 281 6.84 -16.30 -10.15
CA TYR A 281 7.16 -16.37 -8.73
C TYR A 281 6.07 -15.63 -7.96
N VAL A 282 5.26 -16.36 -7.21
CA VAL A 282 4.05 -15.84 -6.56
C VAL A 282 4.11 -16.17 -5.08
N ASN A 283 3.70 -15.21 -4.24
CA ASN A 283 3.62 -15.37 -2.80
C ASN A 283 2.86 -16.66 -2.41
N GLU A 284 3.34 -17.37 -1.39
CA GLU A 284 2.72 -18.61 -0.88
C GLU A 284 1.25 -18.45 -0.49
N TYR A 285 0.85 -17.23 -0.09
CA TYR A 285 -0.54 -16.91 0.19
C TYR A 285 -1.45 -17.28 -0.99
N PHE A 286 -1.09 -16.85 -2.20
CA PHE A 286 -1.87 -17.12 -3.42
C PHE A 286 -1.47 -18.41 -4.11
N SER A 287 -0.23 -18.89 -3.96
CA SER A 287 0.22 -20.08 -4.68
C SER A 287 -0.11 -21.39 -3.96
N MET A 288 -0.21 -21.39 -2.63
CA MET A 288 -0.37 -22.60 -1.83
C MET A 288 -1.60 -22.58 -0.92
N PHE A 289 -1.83 -21.48 -0.19
CA PHE A 289 -2.81 -21.48 0.88
C PHE A 289 -4.20 -21.02 0.47
N TYR A 290 -4.28 -20.02 -0.42
CA TYR A 290 -5.52 -19.41 -0.88
C TYR A 290 -5.48 -19.07 -2.38
N PRO A 291 -5.23 -20.04 -3.29
CA PRO A 291 -5.29 -19.80 -4.73
C PRO A 291 -6.65 -19.30 -5.21
N GLU A 292 -7.73 -19.64 -4.51
CA GLU A 292 -9.08 -19.14 -4.77
C GLU A 292 -9.28 -17.65 -4.45
N HIS A 293 -8.29 -17.00 -3.81
CA HIS A 293 -8.30 -15.55 -3.57
C HIS A 293 -7.72 -14.74 -4.75
N VAL A 294 -7.29 -15.39 -5.83
CA VAL A 294 -7.02 -14.69 -7.10
C VAL A 294 -8.33 -14.57 -7.88
N ALA A 295 -8.87 -13.35 -7.96
CA ALA A 295 -10.15 -13.04 -8.56
C ALA A 295 -10.05 -12.84 -10.09
N GLY A 296 -9.52 -13.85 -10.78
CA GLY A 296 -9.29 -13.78 -12.21
C GLY A 296 -8.50 -14.97 -12.74
N SER A 297 -8.12 -14.89 -14.01
CA SER A 297 -7.33 -15.91 -14.70
C SER A 297 -5.84 -15.53 -14.67
N THR A 298 -5.00 -16.41 -14.11
CA THR A 298 -3.55 -16.14 -13.99
C THR A 298 -2.81 -16.47 -15.29
N GLY A 299 -1.72 -15.76 -15.53
CA GLY A 299 -0.83 -16.03 -16.66
C GLY A 299 0.50 -15.32 -16.53
N VAL A 300 1.35 -15.53 -17.53
CA VAL A 300 2.51 -14.69 -17.78
C VAL A 300 2.58 -14.31 -19.24
N VAL A 301 3.05 -13.10 -19.50
CA VAL A 301 3.32 -12.59 -20.85
C VAL A 301 4.80 -12.20 -20.96
N ALA A 302 5.31 -12.16 -22.19
CA ALA A 302 6.65 -11.66 -22.43
C ALA A 302 6.74 -10.19 -21.99
N ASP A 303 7.80 -9.86 -21.26
CA ASP A 303 8.15 -8.47 -20.96
C ASP A 303 8.84 -7.90 -22.20
N PRO A 304 8.24 -6.90 -22.89
CA PRO A 304 8.79 -6.38 -24.14
C PRO A 304 10.16 -5.70 -23.95
N ASP A 305 10.49 -5.28 -22.72
CA ASP A 305 11.70 -4.51 -22.42
C ASP A 305 12.79 -5.33 -21.75
N LYS A 306 12.47 -6.55 -21.31
CA LYS A 306 13.43 -7.48 -20.73
C LYS A 306 13.58 -8.72 -21.59
N PRO A 307 14.74 -8.93 -22.23
CA PRO A 307 15.01 -10.18 -22.94
C PRO A 307 14.78 -11.37 -22.01
N SER A 308 13.89 -12.29 -22.40
CA SER A 308 13.44 -13.45 -21.61
C SER A 308 12.71 -13.15 -20.29
N GLY A 309 12.40 -11.88 -20.02
CA GLY A 309 11.56 -11.49 -18.90
C GLY A 309 10.11 -11.93 -19.09
N LEU A 310 9.50 -12.38 -18.00
CA LEU A 310 8.08 -12.71 -17.95
C LEU A 310 7.41 -11.79 -16.93
N ARG A 311 6.26 -11.23 -17.30
CA ARG A 311 5.40 -10.44 -16.42
C ARG A 311 4.20 -11.28 -16.01
N TYR A 312 3.97 -11.39 -14.70
CA TYR A 312 2.79 -12.03 -14.14
C TYR A 312 1.54 -11.19 -14.41
N THR A 313 0.48 -11.84 -14.87
CA THR A 313 -0.79 -11.21 -15.20
C THR A 313 -1.95 -11.90 -14.50
N VAL A 314 -3.00 -11.13 -14.24
CA VAL A 314 -4.31 -11.61 -13.85
C VAL A 314 -5.27 -10.93 -14.80
N GLY A 315 -5.95 -11.72 -15.63
CA GLY A 315 -7.03 -11.28 -16.49
C GLY A 315 -8.38 -11.49 -15.84
N ASP A 316 -9.45 -11.05 -16.49
CA ASP A 316 -10.80 -11.27 -16.02
C ASP A 316 -11.09 -12.77 -15.85
N GLY A 317 -11.91 -13.10 -14.85
CA GLY A 317 -12.38 -14.47 -14.60
C GLY A 317 -13.73 -14.74 -15.27
N ASP A 318 -14.12 -16.01 -15.31
CA ASP A 318 -15.43 -16.44 -15.83
C ASP A 318 -16.60 -16.02 -14.91
N VAL A 319 -16.31 -15.78 -13.63
CA VAL A 319 -17.29 -15.33 -12.63
C VAL A 319 -17.18 -13.82 -12.48
N ALA A 320 -18.33 -13.14 -12.45
CA ALA A 320 -18.39 -11.70 -12.25
C ALA A 320 -17.60 -11.27 -11.00
N LEU A 321 -16.75 -10.25 -11.15
CA LEU A 321 -15.85 -9.76 -10.09
C LEU A 321 -16.59 -9.45 -8.79
N ASP A 322 -17.77 -8.85 -8.90
CA ASP A 322 -18.68 -8.54 -7.77
C ASP A 322 -18.97 -9.78 -6.90
N MET A 323 -19.38 -10.88 -7.54
CA MET A 323 -19.68 -12.14 -6.86
C MET A 323 -18.42 -12.80 -6.28
N THR A 324 -17.30 -12.71 -7.00
CA THR A 324 -16.02 -13.25 -6.54
C THR A 324 -15.54 -12.50 -5.29
N LEU A 325 -15.62 -11.16 -5.28
CA LEU A 325 -15.29 -10.34 -4.13
C LEU A 325 -16.19 -10.66 -2.93
N ASP A 326 -17.51 -10.75 -3.14
CA ASP A 326 -18.46 -11.11 -2.07
C ASP A 326 -18.09 -12.45 -1.42
N HIS A 327 -17.86 -13.47 -2.24
CA HIS A 327 -17.53 -14.81 -1.74
C HIS A 327 -16.19 -14.82 -0.99
N THR A 328 -15.14 -14.28 -1.61
CA THR A 328 -13.79 -14.32 -1.07
C THR A 328 -13.65 -13.51 0.21
N LEU A 329 -14.19 -12.29 0.25
CA LEU A 329 -14.14 -11.45 1.43
C LEU A 329 -15.00 -12.01 2.57
N SER A 330 -16.19 -12.57 2.27
CA SER A 330 -17.00 -13.27 3.27
C SER A 330 -16.23 -14.43 3.92
N ASN A 331 -15.49 -15.20 3.12
CA ASN A 331 -14.65 -16.29 3.63
C ASN A 331 -13.49 -15.78 4.51
N ILE A 332 -12.83 -14.69 4.11
CA ILE A 332 -11.78 -14.02 4.90
C ILE A 332 -12.34 -13.59 6.27
N VAL A 333 -13.48 -12.89 6.25
CA VAL A 333 -14.17 -12.43 7.46
C VAL A 333 -14.57 -13.59 8.36
N ALA A 334 -15.15 -14.67 7.81
CA ALA A 334 -15.54 -15.85 8.58
C ALA A 334 -14.32 -16.52 9.25
N LYS A 335 -13.21 -16.67 8.52
CA LYS A 335 -11.94 -17.21 9.06
C LYS A 335 -11.36 -16.30 10.15
N ALA A 336 -11.40 -14.98 9.97
CA ALA A 336 -10.94 -14.02 10.97
C ALA A 336 -11.79 -14.08 12.26
N ARG A 337 -13.11 -14.11 12.15
CA ARG A 337 -14.04 -14.24 13.29
C ARG A 337 -13.83 -15.55 14.05
N ALA A 338 -13.66 -16.67 13.35
CA ALA A 338 -13.38 -17.97 13.96
C ALA A 338 -12.08 -17.99 14.78
N ARG A 339 -11.13 -17.10 14.46
CA ARG A 339 -9.85 -16.93 15.17
C ARG A 339 -9.88 -15.78 16.20
N ASN A 340 -11.03 -15.13 16.41
CA ASN A 340 -11.17 -13.93 17.24
C ASN A 340 -10.29 -12.75 16.79
N LEU A 341 -10.01 -12.65 15.48
CA LEU A 341 -9.23 -11.57 14.87
C LEU A 341 -10.14 -10.46 14.33
N THR A 342 -11.03 -9.96 15.18
CA THR A 342 -11.97 -8.88 14.85
C THR A 342 -11.45 -7.54 15.34
N ALA A 343 -12.05 -6.46 14.83
CA ALA A 343 -11.79 -5.12 15.28
C ALA A 343 -12.11 -4.99 16.77
N VAL A 344 -11.18 -4.41 17.53
CA VAL A 344 -11.46 -3.93 18.88
C VAL A 344 -11.84 -2.47 18.71
N SER A 345 -13.14 -2.19 18.67
CA SER A 345 -13.63 -0.81 18.69
C SER A 345 -13.04 -0.12 19.92
N ALA A 346 -12.17 0.87 19.74
CA ALA A 346 -11.75 1.65 20.88
C ALA A 346 -12.97 2.40 21.42
N THR A 347 -13.42 2.04 22.62
CA THR A 347 -14.04 3.03 23.49
C THR A 347 -12.92 3.96 23.92
N TRP A 348 -12.50 4.87 23.04
CA TRP A 348 -11.58 5.92 23.41
C TRP A 348 -12.34 6.86 24.36
N SER A 349 -12.18 6.63 25.67
CA SER A 349 -12.15 7.74 26.61
C SER A 349 -10.80 8.41 26.44
N PRO A 350 -10.72 9.74 26.26
CA PRO A 350 -9.44 10.43 26.21
C PRO A 350 -8.64 10.02 27.43
N ILE A 351 -7.53 9.31 27.22
CA ILE A 351 -6.48 9.30 28.23
C ILE A 351 -6.07 10.77 28.31
N GLU A 352 -6.45 11.37 29.44
CA GLU A 352 -6.04 12.71 29.84
C GLU A 352 -4.59 12.94 29.46
N THR A 353 -4.36 14.04 28.76
CA THR A 353 -3.13 14.83 28.76
C THR A 353 -1.89 14.10 29.29
N ARG A 354 -1.03 13.65 28.38
CA ARG A 354 0.38 13.49 28.73
C ARG A 354 0.84 14.81 29.35
N PRO A 355 1.33 14.86 30.61
CA PRO A 355 1.88 16.10 31.14
C PRO A 355 2.96 16.53 30.17
N ALA A 356 2.90 17.80 29.73
CA ALA A 356 4.00 18.41 29.00
C ALA A 356 5.29 18.04 29.72
N ARG A 357 6.27 17.51 28.97
CA ARG A 357 7.63 17.26 29.47
C ARG A 357 7.99 18.45 30.36
N GLU A 358 8.24 18.19 31.65
CA GLU A 358 8.82 19.19 32.54
C GLU A 358 9.98 19.82 31.77
N ALA A 359 9.82 21.12 31.47
CA ALA A 359 10.87 21.92 30.90
C ALA A 359 12.12 21.65 31.73
N HIS A 360 13.20 21.26 31.05
CA HIS A 360 14.50 21.04 31.66
C HIS A 360 14.77 22.17 32.64
N ARG A 361 14.71 21.87 33.95
CA ARG A 361 15.27 22.76 34.95
C ARG A 361 16.74 22.89 34.60
N PRO A 362 17.28 24.11 34.41
CA PRO A 362 18.71 24.26 34.22
C PRO A 362 19.40 23.70 35.46
N ILE A 363 20.30 22.75 35.24
CA ILE A 363 21.21 22.23 36.26
C ILE A 363 21.94 23.45 36.83
N ARG A 364 21.63 23.82 38.09
CA ARG A 364 22.46 24.77 38.83
C ARG A 364 23.85 24.14 38.92
N ARG A 365 24.86 24.82 38.36
CA ARG A 365 26.25 24.60 38.71
C ARG A 365 26.33 24.68 40.23
N THR A 366 26.61 23.54 40.87
CA THR A 366 27.06 23.52 42.26
C THR A 366 28.48 24.05 42.26
N ASP A 367 28.67 25.18 42.91
CA ASP A 367 29.97 25.74 43.22
C ASP A 367 30.80 24.70 43.98
N ALA A 368 32.02 24.47 43.50
CA ALA A 368 33.00 23.61 44.18
C ALA A 368 33.44 24.28 45.50
N PRO A 369 33.55 23.54 46.61
CA PRO A 369 34.18 24.05 47.81
C PRO A 369 35.69 24.13 47.60
N GLY A 370 36.23 25.33 47.86
CA GLY A 370 37.66 25.54 47.92
C GLY A 370 38.30 24.67 48.99
N HIS A 371 39.43 24.06 48.65
CA HIS A 371 40.45 23.72 49.62
C HIS A 371 41.81 24.15 49.07
N ASP A 372 42.25 25.25 49.68
CA ASP A 372 43.61 25.69 49.88
C ASP A 372 44.53 24.52 50.28
N LEU A 373 45.75 24.48 49.74
CA LEU A 373 47.00 24.16 50.44
C LEU A 373 48.18 24.35 49.47
N GLY A 374 48.99 25.37 49.75
CA GLY A 374 50.26 25.62 49.06
C GLY A 374 51.39 24.68 49.47
N LEU A 375 52.35 24.53 48.56
CA LEU A 375 53.80 24.76 48.72
C LEU A 375 54.48 24.56 47.37
#